data_AF-A0A1I3USG3-F1
#
_entry.id   AF-A0A1I3USG3-F1
#
_cell.length_a   1.000
_cell.length_b   1.000
_cell.length_c   1.000
_cell.angle_alpha   90.00
_cell.angle_beta   90.00
_cell.angle_gamma   90.00
#
_symmetry.space_group_name_H-M   'P 1'
#
loop_
_entity.id
_entity.type
_entity.pdbx_description
1 polymer ?
#
loop_
_entity_poly.entity_id
_entity_poly.type
_entity_poly.pdbx_seq_one_letter_code
_entity_poly.pdbx_strand_id
1 'polypeptide(L)'
;MDRLNKVAGRWSAGLVLGLALSVAAGAAVAAPLAVMDRNGSYVSVETYAPNIVRVTISQDKDLAASAPGYGFVADSDAKGWRHDQKGGADVFTSGTLSLEVAAQPWPGAPSQMERYFAPSLPPVSVKVR
;
A
#
# COMPACT_ATOMS: atom_id res chain seq x y z
N MET A 1 51.85 42.33 -45.28
CA MET A 1 50.86 42.71 -44.23
C MET A 1 49.52 42.96 -44.90
N ASP A 2 48.44 42.93 -44.10
CA ASP A 2 47.09 43.44 -44.43
C ASP A 2 46.28 42.71 -45.53
N ARG A 3 44.97 42.45 -45.46
CA ARG A 3 43.90 42.38 -44.42
C ARG A 3 42.58 42.48 -45.22
N LEU A 4 41.48 41.84 -44.76
CA LEU A 4 40.10 41.92 -45.33
C LEU A 4 39.95 41.19 -46.69
N ASN A 5 38.83 40.59 -47.10
CA ASN A 5 37.52 40.25 -46.51
C ASN A 5 36.89 39.12 -47.39
N LYS A 6 35.77 38.43 -47.14
CA LYS A 6 34.68 38.50 -46.13
C LYS A 6 34.05 37.09 -46.06
N VAL A 7 33.61 36.58 -44.90
CA VAL A 7 32.87 35.29 -44.81
C VAL A 7 31.35 35.53 -44.80
N ALA A 8 30.64 34.95 -45.76
CA ALA A 8 29.17 34.87 -45.80
C ALA A 8 28.76 33.57 -46.54
N GLY A 9 27.81 32.77 -46.06
CA GLY A 9 27.07 32.86 -44.80
C GLY A 9 26.70 31.49 -44.25
N ARG A 10 26.18 31.49 -43.01
CA ARG A 10 25.47 30.37 -42.37
C ARG A 10 24.15 30.13 -43.18
N TRP A 11 23.26 29.19 -42.91
CA TRP A 11 22.63 28.80 -41.66
C TRP A 11 22.13 27.36 -41.80
N SER A 12 22.58 26.47 -40.92
CA SER A 12 22.23 25.05 -40.92
C SER A 12 20.77 24.80 -40.53
N ALA A 13 20.25 23.63 -40.92
CA ALA A 13 18.87 23.20 -40.72
C ALA A 13 18.37 23.36 -39.26
N GLY A 14 17.15 23.88 -39.13
CA GLY A 14 16.39 23.90 -37.87
C GLY A 14 15.08 23.15 -38.02
N LEU A 15 15.10 21.84 -37.70
CA LEU A 15 13.90 21.05 -37.49
C LEU A 15 13.89 20.54 -36.04
N VAL A 16 13.37 21.34 -35.12
CA VAL A 16 13.16 20.93 -33.73
C VAL A 16 11.72 20.47 -33.58
N LEU A 17 11.49 19.17 -33.75
CA LEU A 17 10.19 18.54 -33.51
C LEU A 17 10.04 18.29 -32.01
N GLY A 18 9.35 19.19 -31.31
CA GLY A 18 9.09 19.07 -29.87
C GLY A 18 8.08 17.97 -29.54
N LEU A 19 8.55 16.81 -29.07
CA LEU A 19 7.69 15.74 -28.58
C LEU A 19 7.24 16.03 -27.14
N ALA A 20 6.06 16.65 -26.99
CA ALA A 20 5.44 16.89 -25.69
C ALA A 20 4.83 15.61 -25.11
N LEU A 21 5.65 14.83 -24.39
CA LEU A 21 5.19 13.71 -23.56
C LEU A 21 4.56 14.25 -22.27
N SER A 22 3.26 14.52 -22.30
CA SER A 22 2.47 14.83 -21.10
C SER A 22 2.32 13.57 -20.25
N VAL A 23 3.26 13.37 -19.30
CA VAL A 23 3.12 12.37 -18.25
C VAL A 23 1.90 12.72 -17.40
N ALA A 24 0.81 11.97 -17.57
CA ALA A 24 -0.28 11.96 -16.62
C ALA A 24 0.24 11.32 -15.33
N ALA A 25 0.63 12.15 -14.37
CA ALA A 25 0.92 11.72 -13.01
C ALA A 25 -0.41 11.28 -12.35
N GLY A 26 -0.80 10.03 -12.61
CA GLY A 26 -1.81 9.37 -11.81
C GLY A 26 -1.36 9.42 -10.35
N ALA A 27 -2.23 9.85 -9.45
CA ALA A 27 -1.94 9.81 -8.02
C ALA A 27 -1.53 8.38 -7.66
N ALA A 28 -0.32 8.21 -7.11
CA ALA A 28 0.18 6.92 -6.69
C ALA A 28 -0.72 6.44 -5.55
N VAL A 29 -1.69 5.58 -5.86
CA VAL A 29 -2.60 5.04 -4.86
C VAL A 29 -1.75 4.22 -3.90
N ALA A 30 -1.68 4.66 -2.65
CA ALA A 30 -0.96 3.96 -1.61
C ALA A 30 -1.49 2.53 -1.49
N ALA A 31 -0.67 1.55 -1.87
CA ALA A 31 -0.99 0.14 -1.73
C ALA A 31 -0.62 -0.32 -0.32
N PRO A 32 -1.45 -1.13 0.36
CA PRO A 32 -1.06 -1.80 1.59
C PRO A 32 0.22 -2.64 1.39
N LEU A 33 1.06 -2.70 2.42
CA LEU A 33 2.27 -3.53 2.45
C LEU A 33 1.93 -5.01 2.26
N ALA A 34 0.77 -5.44 2.75
CA ALA A 34 0.17 -6.72 2.45
C ALA A 34 -1.36 -6.66 2.52
N VAL A 35 -2.02 -7.56 1.78
CA VAL A 35 -3.44 -7.91 1.95
C VAL A 35 -3.54 -9.43 2.00
N MET A 36 -3.94 -9.97 3.16
CA MET A 36 -3.96 -11.41 3.43
C MET A 36 -5.39 -11.94 3.52
N ASP A 37 -5.65 -13.12 2.97
CA ASP A 37 -6.86 -13.89 3.26
C ASP A 37 -6.67 -14.66 4.57
N ARG A 38 -7.52 -14.38 5.56
CA ARG A 38 -7.60 -15.08 6.86
C ARG A 38 -8.94 -15.77 6.99
N ASN A 39 -9.14 -16.83 6.20
CA ASN A 39 -10.36 -17.63 6.19
C ASN A 39 -11.60 -16.78 5.83
N GLY A 40 -11.50 -15.96 4.79
CA GLY A 40 -12.56 -15.05 4.35
C GLY A 40 -12.61 -13.71 5.11
N SER A 41 -11.82 -13.53 6.17
CA SER A 41 -11.48 -12.20 6.67
C SER A 41 -10.24 -11.69 5.94
N TYR A 42 -10.42 -10.78 5.01
CA TYR A 42 -9.31 -10.06 4.37
C TYR A 42 -8.76 -9.01 5.34
N VAL A 43 -7.47 -9.08 5.61
CA VAL A 43 -6.75 -8.11 6.45
C VAL A 43 -5.70 -7.41 5.60
N SER A 44 -5.76 -6.09 5.52
CA SER A 44 -4.67 -5.29 4.98
C SER A 44 -3.85 -4.64 6.09
N VAL A 45 -2.56 -4.45 5.80
CA VAL A 45 -1.61 -3.76 6.67
C VAL A 45 -0.94 -2.68 5.83
N GLU A 46 -1.20 -1.41 6.16
CA GLU A 46 -0.64 -0.24 5.48
C GLU A 46 0.14 0.60 6.49
N THR A 47 1.34 1.04 6.13
CA THR A 47 2.31 1.62 7.05
C THR A 47 2.54 3.09 6.73
N TYR A 48 2.76 3.94 7.74
CA TYR A 48 2.83 5.41 7.54
C TYR A 48 4.08 6.07 8.14
N ALA A 49 4.72 5.41 9.11
CA ALA A 49 5.98 5.82 9.71
C ALA A 49 6.51 4.65 10.58
N PRO A 50 7.71 4.72 11.16
CA PRO A 50 8.15 3.76 12.16
C PRO A 50 7.17 3.66 13.33
N ASN A 51 6.73 2.44 13.65
CA ASN A 51 5.66 2.13 14.61
C ASN A 51 4.26 2.70 14.30
N ILE A 52 4.00 3.24 13.10
CA ILE A 52 2.66 3.72 12.69
C ILE A 52 2.11 2.87 11.55
N VAL A 53 0.99 2.21 11.80
CA VAL A 53 0.33 1.25 10.91
C VAL A 53 -1.19 1.37 11.00
N ARG A 54 -1.86 1.22 9.87
CA ARG A 54 -3.30 1.02 9.75
C ARG A 54 -3.56 -0.43 9.40
N VAL A 55 -4.52 -1.03 10.09
CA VAL A 55 -5.01 -2.38 9.81
C VAL A 55 -6.47 -2.29 9.41
N THR A 56 -6.81 -2.69 8.19
CA THR A 56 -8.21 -2.79 7.73
C THR A 56 -8.61 -4.27 7.73
N ILE A 57 -9.79 -4.59 8.28
CA ILE A 57 -10.34 -5.96 8.29
C ILE A 57 -11.72 -5.92 7.62
N SER A 58 -11.96 -6.78 6.63
CA SER A 58 -13.21 -6.84 5.87
C SER A 58 -13.47 -8.24 5.31
N GLN A 59 -14.73 -8.59 5.07
CA GLN A 59 -15.10 -9.79 4.30
C GLN A 59 -14.99 -9.58 2.79
N ASP A 60 -15.02 -8.32 2.36
CA ASP A 60 -14.75 -7.91 0.98
C ASP A 60 -13.27 -7.53 0.85
N LYS A 61 -12.59 -8.12 -0.14
CA LYS A 61 -11.16 -7.96 -0.37
C LYS A 61 -10.80 -6.56 -0.87
N ASP A 62 -11.65 -5.95 -1.69
CA ASP A 62 -11.39 -4.64 -2.29
C ASP A 62 -11.63 -3.54 -1.24
N LEU A 63 -12.60 -3.73 -0.34
CA LEU A 63 -12.74 -2.90 0.87
C LEU A 63 -11.59 -3.10 1.86
N ALA A 64 -11.02 -4.30 2.00
CA ALA A 64 -9.81 -4.48 2.82
C ALA A 64 -8.62 -3.72 2.21
N ALA A 65 -8.48 -3.77 0.88
CA ALA A 65 -7.41 -3.11 0.13
C ALA A 65 -7.65 -1.61 -0.12
N SER A 66 -8.77 -1.03 0.34
CA SER A 66 -9.14 0.33 -0.04
C SER A 66 -8.22 1.40 0.54
N ALA A 67 -8.10 2.51 -0.19
CA ALA A 67 -7.45 3.72 0.27
C ALA A 67 -8.11 4.25 1.58
N PRO A 68 -7.41 5.13 2.34
CA PRO A 68 -7.97 5.74 3.54
C PRO A 68 -9.33 6.43 3.31
N GLY A 69 -10.20 6.34 4.33
CA GLY A 69 -11.41 7.15 4.39
C GLY A 69 -11.13 8.65 4.62
N TYR A 70 -12.19 9.45 4.51
CA TYR A 70 -12.11 10.91 4.69
C TYR A 70 -11.47 11.31 6.03
N GLY A 71 -10.65 12.36 6.01
CA GLY A 71 -9.96 12.91 7.18
C GLY A 71 -8.58 12.27 7.48
N PHE A 72 -8.20 11.22 6.75
CA PHE A 72 -6.86 10.66 6.82
C PHE A 72 -5.92 11.42 5.85
N VAL A 73 -4.80 11.94 6.35
CA VAL A 73 -3.95 12.92 5.63
C VAL A 73 -2.48 12.50 5.44
N ALA A 74 -2.09 11.31 5.92
CA ALA A 74 -0.72 10.82 5.77
C ALA A 74 -0.58 9.94 4.51
N ASP A 75 0.52 10.11 3.80
CA ASP A 75 0.95 9.20 2.72
C ASP A 75 1.57 7.93 3.31
N SER A 76 1.36 6.78 2.65
CA SER A 76 1.96 5.50 3.07
C SER A 76 3.49 5.54 2.93
N ASP A 77 4.18 5.10 3.99
CA ASP A 77 5.63 4.90 4.04
C ASP A 77 5.95 3.52 4.65
N ALA A 78 6.60 2.67 3.85
CA ALA A 78 7.10 1.35 4.27
C ALA A 78 8.52 1.39 4.86
N LYS A 79 9.15 2.58 4.95
CA LYS A 79 10.51 2.72 5.46
C LYS A 79 10.61 2.29 6.92
N GLY A 80 11.59 1.42 7.19
CA GLY A 80 11.81 0.87 8.52
C GLY A 80 10.78 -0.19 8.92
N TRP A 81 9.92 -0.64 8.01
CA TRP A 81 9.08 -1.82 8.19
C TRP A 81 9.72 -3.06 7.57
N ARG A 82 9.49 -4.21 8.21
CA ARG A 82 9.75 -5.55 7.68
C ARG A 82 8.48 -6.37 7.72
N HIS A 83 8.36 -7.29 6.78
CA HIS A 83 7.29 -8.29 6.71
C HIS A 83 7.94 -9.67 6.61
N ASP A 84 7.57 -10.56 7.53
CA ASP A 84 8.06 -11.93 7.63
C ASP A 84 6.87 -12.90 7.84
N GLN A 85 7.04 -14.17 7.49
CA GLN A 85 6.03 -15.23 7.67
C GLN A 85 6.50 -16.24 8.73
N LYS A 86 5.68 -16.52 9.75
CA LYS A 86 6.05 -17.43 10.84
C LYS A 86 4.87 -18.24 11.36
N GLY A 87 4.93 -19.56 11.20
CA GLY A 87 3.94 -20.49 11.76
C GLY A 87 2.51 -20.30 11.24
N GLY A 88 2.35 -19.80 10.01
CA GLY A 88 1.03 -19.45 9.44
C GLY A 88 0.52 -18.05 9.81
N ALA A 89 1.31 -17.26 10.54
CA ALA A 89 1.05 -15.85 10.80
C ALA A 89 1.95 -14.94 9.95
N ASP A 90 1.40 -13.80 9.55
CA ASP A 90 2.14 -12.67 9.00
C ASP A 90 2.64 -11.84 10.18
N VAL A 91 3.92 -11.48 10.16
CA VAL A 91 4.56 -10.67 11.20
C VAL A 91 5.14 -9.42 10.56
N PHE A 92 4.66 -8.26 10.97
CA PHE A 92 5.16 -6.95 10.56
C PHE A 92 5.90 -6.32 11.73
N THR A 93 7.10 -5.79 11.50
CA THR A 93 7.91 -5.16 12.55
C THR A 93 8.46 -3.82 12.12
N SER A 94 8.48 -2.87 13.05
CA SER A 94 9.15 -1.58 12.87
C SER A 94 9.50 -0.97 14.22
N GLY A 95 10.77 -0.61 14.42
CA GLY A 95 11.23 -0.03 15.68
C GLY A 95 10.99 -0.96 16.87
N THR A 96 10.11 -0.54 17.78
CA THR A 96 9.67 -1.33 18.94
C THR A 96 8.39 -2.12 18.68
N LEU A 97 7.61 -1.77 17.66
CA LEU A 97 6.32 -2.37 17.37
C LEU A 97 6.46 -3.69 16.60
N SER A 98 5.73 -4.71 17.06
CA SER A 98 5.49 -5.96 16.34
C SER A 98 3.99 -6.24 16.20
N LEU A 99 3.54 -6.45 14.96
CA LEU A 99 2.17 -6.74 14.57
C LEU A 99 2.11 -8.17 14.01
N GLU A 100 1.43 -9.07 14.72
CA GLU A 100 1.20 -10.47 14.31
C GLU A 100 -0.26 -10.63 13.87
N VAL A 101 -0.48 -11.00 12.60
CA VAL A 101 -1.80 -11.28 12.04
C VAL A 101 -1.89 -12.75 11.67
N ALA A 102 -2.82 -13.49 12.28
CA ALA A 102 -3.00 -14.92 12.05
C ALA A 102 -4.48 -15.27 11.82
N ALA A 103 -4.77 -16.18 10.89
CA ALA A 103 -6.09 -16.80 10.82
C ALA A 103 -6.41 -17.49 12.15
N GLN A 104 -7.68 -17.49 12.56
CA GLN A 104 -8.16 -18.41 13.58
C GLN A 104 -8.78 -19.66 12.92
N PRO A 105 -8.93 -20.77 13.66
CA PRO A 105 -9.69 -21.92 13.19
C PRO A 105 -11.06 -21.51 12.67
N TRP A 106 -11.52 -22.17 11.61
CA TRP A 106 -12.85 -21.92 11.07
C TRP A 106 -13.91 -22.15 12.16
N PRO A 107 -14.86 -21.22 12.39
CA PRO A 107 -15.85 -21.38 13.43
C PRO A 107 -16.77 -22.56 13.14
N GLY A 108 -17.14 -23.30 14.18
CA GLY A 108 -18.11 -24.39 14.07
C GLY A 108 -19.51 -23.87 13.68
N ALA A 109 -20.46 -24.80 13.52
CA ALA A 109 -21.86 -24.41 13.33
C ALA A 109 -22.34 -23.58 14.55
N PRO A 110 -22.83 -22.34 14.34
CA PRO A 110 -23.13 -21.44 15.46
C PRO A 110 -24.34 -21.93 16.25
N SER A 111 -24.21 -21.90 17.58
CA SER A 111 -25.29 -22.14 18.51
C SER A 111 -26.43 -21.13 18.34
N GLN A 112 -27.59 -21.41 18.94
CA GLN A 112 -28.73 -20.49 18.89
C GLN A 112 -28.41 -19.09 19.45
N MET A 113 -27.48 -18.96 20.40
CA MET A 113 -27.07 -17.66 20.95
C MET A 113 -26.08 -16.95 20.02
N GLU A 114 -25.09 -17.67 19.49
CA GLU A 114 -24.09 -17.11 18.58
C GLU A 114 -24.70 -16.56 17.29
N ARG A 115 -25.81 -17.11 16.80
CA ARG A 115 -26.54 -16.55 15.65
C ARG A 115 -27.01 -15.10 15.82
N TYR A 116 -27.12 -14.61 17.06
CA TYR A 116 -27.51 -13.22 17.35
C TYR A 116 -26.34 -12.33 17.78
N PHE A 117 -25.23 -12.90 18.24
CA PHE A 117 -24.14 -12.15 18.90
C PHE A 117 -22.73 -12.42 18.36
N ALA A 118 -22.54 -13.46 17.53
CA ALA A 118 -21.25 -13.69 16.89
C ALA A 118 -20.94 -12.54 15.90
N PRO A 119 -19.67 -12.10 15.81
CA PRO A 119 -19.28 -11.13 14.81
C PRO A 119 -19.53 -11.70 13.40
N SER A 120 -19.98 -10.85 12.48
CA SER A 120 -20.13 -11.24 11.07
C SER A 120 -18.79 -11.44 10.36
N LEU A 121 -17.69 -10.92 10.91
CA LEU A 121 -16.34 -11.13 10.40
C LEU A 121 -15.82 -12.53 10.79
N PRO A 122 -15.30 -13.33 9.82
CA PRO A 122 -14.56 -14.54 10.12
C PRO A 122 -13.41 -14.29 11.11
N PRO A 123 -13.10 -15.23 12.02
CA PRO A 123 -12.24 -14.95 13.14
C PRO A 123 -10.77 -14.79 12.69
N VAL A 124 -10.18 -13.66 13.08
CA VAL A 124 -8.78 -13.33 12.83
C VAL A 124 -8.15 -12.80 14.11
N SER A 125 -6.90 -13.21 14.38
CA SER A 125 -6.11 -12.72 15.50
C SER A 125 -5.20 -11.61 15.01
N VAL A 126 -5.36 -10.40 15.56
CA VAL A 126 -4.41 -9.28 15.41
C VAL A 126 -3.80 -9.00 16.78
N LYS A 127 -2.48 -9.16 16.92
CA LYS A 127 -1.74 -8.89 18.17
C LYS A 127 -0.71 -7.82 17.92
N VAL A 128 -0.69 -6.81 18.78
CA VAL A 128 0.33 -5.75 18.80
C VAL A 128 1.19 -5.94 20.06
N ARG A 129 2.50 -5.74 19.94
CA ARG A 129 3.49 -5.76 21.01
C ARG A 129 4.48 -4.62 20.82
#